data_AF-A0A7S4VAR3-F1
#
_entry.id   AF-A0A7S4VAR3-F1
#
_cell.length_a   1.000
_cell.length_b   1.000
_cell.length_c   1.000
_cell.angle_alpha   90.00
_cell.angle_beta   90.00
_cell.angle_gamma   90.00
#
_symmetry.space_group_name_H-M   'P 1'
#
loop_
_entity.id
_entity.type
_entity.pdbx_description
1 polymer ?
#
loop_
_entity_poly.entity_id
_entity_poly.type
_entity_poly.pdbx_seq_one_letter_code
_entity_poly.pdbx_strand_id
1 'polypeptide(L)'
;MVPEGKRARIDEPQGSFVYVGSSTAGQAAVKDSPGFGKVTRKEERQGVCIFRTGLDGTLEPAGFFALGSHCGWLAPHPSNGHLYGVGGGKVHALKVTADGALTSASSADSIGNCHYLEISRDGRWVLVVSYSGGTVAVLPIHADGHLGEATDSKLHGMTPKPALADRQEACHPHQIRLDPQTGRWALVCDLGADCVWVYAFDPGRGALVGAANSRRHLVLPEGAGPRHLDFHPQKPWVYVLCELDGNVVVCDWDDKEGRLSPKQSIYVMAAGAACSRAHHSGTAHILVSADGHTVYASSRTDNQIVVFQVDTTTGMLSKIQSVPSGGICPRNFHLDYSSEQPRMRITNQDSQNLVVYAINSSDGTLREPPVSILELDGVCPQVIAGPVVARS
;
A
#
# COMPACT_ATOMS: atom_id res chain seq x y z
N MET A 1 35.49 -3.77 -50.84
CA MET A 1 34.08 -3.41 -50.63
C MET A 1 33.40 -4.60 -49.97
N VAL A 2 33.17 -4.51 -48.67
CA VAL A 2 32.42 -5.51 -47.88
C VAL A 2 31.09 -4.84 -47.52
N PRO A 3 29.92 -5.49 -47.67
CA PRO A 3 28.63 -4.83 -47.52
C PRO A 3 28.39 -4.42 -46.07
N GLU A 4 27.90 -3.20 -45.87
CA GLU A 4 27.41 -2.69 -44.59
C GLU A 4 26.28 -3.58 -44.07
N GLY A 5 26.59 -4.39 -43.05
CA GLY A 5 25.59 -5.09 -42.28
C GLY A 5 24.70 -4.09 -41.55
N LYS A 6 23.38 -4.20 -41.78
CA LYS A 6 22.33 -3.56 -40.99
C LYS A 6 22.70 -3.63 -39.51
N ARG A 7 23.02 -2.48 -38.91
CA ARG A 7 22.99 -2.35 -37.45
C ARG A 7 21.59 -2.78 -37.01
N ALA A 8 21.53 -3.86 -36.24
CA ALA A 8 20.35 -4.20 -35.46
C ALA A 8 19.91 -2.91 -34.74
N ARG A 9 18.62 -2.58 -34.86
CA ARG A 9 18.03 -1.58 -33.96
C ARG A 9 18.37 -2.05 -32.56
N ILE A 10 19.14 -1.24 -31.84
CA ILE A 10 19.28 -1.37 -30.40
C ILE A 10 17.83 -1.30 -29.90
N ASP A 11 17.35 -2.40 -29.31
CA ASP A 11 16.03 -2.45 -28.68
C ASP A 11 15.90 -1.19 -27.82
N GLU A 12 14.89 -0.36 -28.09
CA GLU A 12 14.58 0.76 -27.22
C GLU A 12 14.46 0.21 -25.79
N PRO A 13 15.14 0.81 -24.80
CA PRO A 13 15.02 0.32 -23.43
C PRO A 13 13.54 0.33 -23.07
N GLN A 14 13.01 -0.85 -22.71
CA GLN A 14 11.63 -0.99 -22.24
C GLN A 14 11.39 0.08 -21.18
N GLY A 15 10.41 0.96 -21.43
CA GLY A 15 10.08 2.01 -20.49
C GLY A 15 9.62 1.42 -19.17
N SER A 16 10.13 1.97 -18.07
CA SER A 16 9.63 1.70 -16.72
C SER A 16 8.62 2.77 -16.34
N PHE A 17 7.47 2.35 -15.80
CA PHE A 17 6.34 3.25 -15.53
C PHE A 17 5.90 3.20 -14.08
N VAL A 18 5.49 4.35 -13.55
CA VAL A 18 4.90 4.50 -12.23
C VAL A 18 3.43 4.88 -12.40
N TYR A 19 2.58 4.24 -11.60
CA TYR A 19 1.14 4.42 -11.62
C TYR A 19 0.67 4.95 -10.29
N VAL A 20 -0.14 6.02 -10.32
CA VAL A 20 -0.69 6.65 -9.12
C VAL A 20 -2.21 6.62 -9.18
N GLY A 21 -2.82 5.84 -8.29
CA GLY A 21 -4.27 5.72 -8.18
C GLY A 21 -4.87 6.88 -7.39
N SER A 22 -6.05 7.34 -7.81
CA SER A 22 -6.76 8.46 -7.19
C SER A 22 -7.69 8.03 -6.05
N SER A 23 -7.99 8.94 -5.13
CA SER A 23 -9.11 8.86 -4.18
C SER A 23 -10.38 9.51 -4.75
N THR A 24 -11.55 9.21 -4.16
CA THR A 24 -12.85 9.88 -4.44
C THR A 24 -12.94 11.27 -3.82
N ALA A 25 -11.97 11.65 -2.99
CA ALA A 25 -11.81 12.98 -2.42
C ALA A 25 -10.59 13.05 -1.50
N GLY A 26 -9.76 14.09 -1.64
CA GLY A 26 -9.05 14.68 -0.50
C GLY A 26 -10.04 15.46 0.37
N GLN A 27 -10.74 14.81 1.31
CA GLN A 27 -11.63 15.48 2.25
C GLN A 27 -10.83 16.40 3.19
N ALA A 28 -10.43 17.58 2.70
CA ALA A 28 -10.01 18.68 3.55
C ALA A 28 -11.10 19.76 3.56
N ALA A 29 -12.27 19.37 4.06
CA ALA A 29 -13.13 20.28 4.80
C ALA A 29 -13.05 19.94 6.30
N VAL A 30 -11.85 19.61 6.82
CA VAL A 30 -11.66 19.49 8.26
C VAL A 30 -11.42 20.88 8.79
N LYS A 31 -12.51 21.53 9.21
CA LYS A 31 -12.52 22.93 9.63
C LYS A 31 -11.71 23.20 10.91
N ASP A 32 -11.33 22.16 11.67
CA ASP A 32 -10.83 22.34 13.05
C ASP A 32 -9.71 21.38 13.49
N SER A 33 -8.91 20.79 12.58
CA SER A 33 -7.72 20.04 12.99
C SER A 33 -6.46 20.95 12.97
N PRO A 34 -5.56 20.88 13.96
CA PRO A 34 -4.35 21.70 14.00
C PRO A 34 -3.48 21.42 12.76
N GLY A 35 -3.25 22.42 11.92
CA GLY A 35 -2.46 22.29 10.68
C GLY A 35 -3.26 22.04 9.40
N PHE A 36 -4.59 22.05 9.44
CA PHE A 36 -5.44 21.78 8.27
C PHE A 36 -5.91 23.08 7.61
N GLY A 37 -5.28 23.44 6.49
CA GLY A 37 -5.77 24.49 5.60
C GLY A 37 -6.92 23.99 4.70
N LYS A 38 -7.81 24.89 4.29
CA LYS A 38 -8.87 24.58 3.32
C LYS A 38 -8.26 24.45 1.92
N VAL A 39 -8.06 23.22 1.44
CA VAL A 39 -7.65 22.98 0.05
C VAL A 39 -8.90 23.03 -0.84
N THR A 40 -9.03 24.11 -1.61
CA THR A 40 -10.16 24.31 -2.53
C THR A 40 -9.82 23.72 -3.90
N ARG A 41 -10.66 22.84 -4.44
CA ARG A 41 -10.39 22.12 -5.70
C ARG A 41 -10.96 22.87 -6.90
N LYS A 42 -10.25 22.82 -8.03
CA LYS A 42 -10.76 23.29 -9.34
C LYS A 42 -11.47 22.19 -10.12
N GLU A 43 -10.96 20.96 -10.07
CA GLU A 43 -11.48 19.78 -10.78
C GLU A 43 -11.21 18.50 -9.96
N GLU A 44 -11.96 17.43 -10.24
CA GLU A 44 -11.74 16.10 -9.64
C GLU A 44 -11.71 15.03 -10.73
N ARG A 45 -10.56 14.37 -10.87
CA ARG A 45 -10.29 13.32 -11.84
C ARG A 45 -10.08 12.01 -11.11
N GLN A 46 -10.83 10.99 -11.53
CA GLN A 46 -10.85 9.68 -10.90
C GLN A 46 -10.30 8.60 -11.83
N GLY A 47 -9.22 7.94 -11.39
CA GLY A 47 -8.50 6.98 -12.21
C GLY A 47 -7.04 6.80 -11.79
N VAL A 48 -6.17 6.61 -12.79
CA VAL A 48 -4.74 6.32 -12.60
C VAL A 48 -3.89 7.29 -13.42
N CYS A 49 -3.07 8.09 -12.74
CA CYS A 49 -1.99 8.85 -13.38
C CYS A 49 -0.84 7.93 -13.77
N ILE A 50 -0.24 8.18 -14.92
CA ILE A 50 0.83 7.36 -15.49
C ILE A 50 2.06 8.26 -15.67
N PHE A 51 3.19 7.80 -15.15
CA PHE A 51 4.47 8.47 -15.28
C PHE A 51 5.49 7.54 -15.92
N ARG A 52 6.26 8.04 -16.88
CA ARG A 52 7.48 7.39 -17.35
C ARG A 52 8.60 7.69 -16.37
N THR A 53 9.38 6.67 -16.03
CA THR A 53 10.52 6.80 -15.13
C THR A 53 11.79 6.98 -15.95
N GLY A 54 12.51 8.08 -15.74
CA GLY A 54 13.85 8.29 -16.28
C GLY A 54 14.88 7.37 -15.64
N LEU A 55 16.04 7.19 -16.28
CA LEU A 55 17.14 6.38 -15.73
C LEU A 55 17.69 6.91 -14.40
N ASP A 56 17.57 8.23 -14.19
CA ASP A 56 17.89 8.89 -12.93
C ASP A 56 16.75 8.81 -11.92
N GLY A 57 15.63 8.15 -12.23
CA GLY A 57 14.46 8.00 -11.37
C GLY A 57 13.50 9.19 -11.38
N THR A 58 13.73 10.19 -12.24
CA THR A 58 12.77 11.28 -12.49
C THR A 58 11.46 10.75 -13.05
N LEU A 59 10.37 11.50 -12.85
CA LEU A 59 9.04 11.15 -13.30
C LEU A 59 8.53 12.15 -14.32
N GLU A 60 8.24 11.67 -15.52
CA GLU A 60 7.64 12.45 -16.60
C GLU A 60 6.17 12.03 -16.75
N PRO A 61 5.21 12.96 -16.71
CA PRO A 61 3.80 12.63 -17.00
C PRO A 61 3.67 11.97 -18.37
N ALA A 62 3.14 10.76 -18.40
CA ALA A 62 2.96 9.96 -19.62
C ALA A 62 1.50 9.79 -20.01
N GLY A 63 0.57 9.93 -19.07
CA GLY A 63 -0.86 9.86 -19.38
C GLY A 63 -1.76 9.74 -18.15
N PHE A 64 -3.02 9.49 -18.43
CA PHE A 64 -4.03 9.21 -17.41
C PHE A 64 -5.08 8.24 -17.94
N PHE A 65 -5.41 7.26 -17.11
CA PHE A 65 -6.49 6.33 -17.38
C PHE A 65 -7.70 6.67 -16.50
N ALA A 66 -8.80 7.08 -17.12
CA ALA A 66 -10.04 7.36 -16.42
C ALA A 66 -10.75 6.05 -16.06
N LEU A 67 -10.93 5.79 -14.77
CA LEU A 67 -11.64 4.60 -14.29
C LEU A 67 -13.15 4.86 -14.08
N GLY A 68 -13.54 6.15 -13.98
CA GLY A 68 -14.90 6.55 -13.61
C GLY A 68 -15.22 6.36 -12.12
N SER A 69 -14.24 5.91 -11.33
CA SER A 69 -14.26 5.80 -9.87
C SER A 69 -12.85 6.03 -9.34
N HIS A 70 -12.71 6.23 -8.02
CA HIS A 70 -11.40 6.19 -7.38
C HIS A 70 -10.70 4.85 -7.61
N CYS A 71 -9.37 4.84 -7.54
CA CYS A 71 -8.51 3.66 -7.55
C CYS A 71 -7.64 3.67 -6.28
N GLY A 72 -8.13 3.01 -5.23
CA GLY A 72 -7.59 3.14 -3.88
C GLY A 72 -6.36 2.28 -3.58
N TRP A 73 -6.13 1.24 -4.40
CA TRP A 73 -4.94 0.38 -4.33
C TRP A 73 -4.60 -0.16 -5.72
N LEU A 74 -3.31 -0.41 -5.97
CA LEU A 74 -2.77 -0.95 -7.22
C LEU A 74 -1.70 -2.00 -6.89
N ALA A 75 -1.70 -3.13 -7.59
CA ALA A 75 -0.59 -4.08 -7.55
C ALA A 75 -0.25 -4.60 -8.95
N PRO A 76 1.03 -4.57 -9.36
CA PRO A 76 1.46 -5.17 -10.60
C PRO A 76 1.47 -6.69 -10.47
N HIS A 77 1.02 -7.39 -11.52
CA HIS A 77 1.21 -8.83 -11.59
C HIS A 77 2.70 -9.16 -11.72
N PRO A 78 3.18 -10.26 -11.11
CA PRO A 78 4.58 -10.67 -11.21
C PRO A 78 5.07 -11.00 -12.64
N SER A 79 4.18 -11.13 -13.64
CA SER A 79 4.56 -11.75 -14.92
C SER A 79 3.65 -11.50 -16.12
N ASN A 80 2.33 -11.34 -15.96
CA ASN A 80 1.39 -11.33 -17.08
C ASN A 80 1.19 -9.95 -17.75
N GLY A 81 1.93 -8.92 -17.33
CA GLY A 81 1.83 -7.56 -17.89
C GLY A 81 0.56 -6.79 -17.49
N HIS A 82 -0.17 -7.22 -16.46
CA HIS A 82 -1.32 -6.51 -15.94
C HIS A 82 -1.00 -5.77 -14.64
N LEU A 83 -1.76 -4.71 -14.41
CA LEU A 83 -1.90 -4.00 -13.15
C LEU A 83 -3.31 -4.27 -12.62
N TYR A 84 -3.42 -4.70 -11.38
CA TYR A 84 -4.72 -4.91 -10.73
C TYR A 84 -5.01 -3.77 -9.77
N GLY A 85 -6.21 -3.22 -9.84
CA GLY A 85 -6.63 -2.10 -9.00
C GLY A 85 -7.95 -2.34 -8.30
N VAL A 86 -8.15 -1.72 -7.13
CA VAL A 86 -9.46 -1.71 -6.45
C VAL A 86 -10.08 -0.32 -6.53
N GLY A 87 -11.37 -0.26 -6.81
CA GLY A 87 -12.06 1.01 -7.00
C GLY A 87 -13.53 0.85 -7.34
N GLY A 88 -14.39 1.71 -6.79
CA GLY A 88 -15.82 1.70 -7.12
C GLY A 88 -16.54 0.38 -6.76
N GLY A 89 -16.08 -0.34 -5.73
CA GLY A 89 -16.65 -1.63 -5.34
C GLY A 89 -16.26 -2.81 -6.24
N LYS A 90 -15.20 -2.65 -7.04
CA LYS A 90 -14.71 -3.67 -7.97
C LYS A 90 -13.21 -3.89 -7.86
N VAL A 91 -12.77 -5.05 -8.34
CA VAL A 91 -11.38 -5.30 -8.73
C VAL A 91 -11.30 -5.15 -10.25
N HIS A 92 -10.31 -4.40 -10.72
CA HIS A 92 -10.08 -4.10 -12.12
C HIS A 92 -8.77 -4.75 -12.55
N ALA A 93 -8.80 -5.49 -13.67
CA ALA A 93 -7.61 -5.93 -14.38
C ALA A 93 -7.32 -4.94 -15.52
N LEU A 94 -6.18 -4.27 -15.45
CA LEU A 94 -5.75 -3.26 -16.41
C LEU A 94 -4.52 -3.79 -17.15
N LYS A 95 -4.60 -3.94 -18.46
CA LYS A 95 -3.44 -4.35 -19.26
C LYS A 95 -2.51 -3.18 -19.46
N VAL A 96 -1.23 -3.37 -19.13
CA VAL A 96 -0.16 -2.41 -19.39
C VAL A 96 0.32 -2.62 -20.83
N THR A 97 0.26 -1.57 -21.62
CA THR A 97 0.76 -1.57 -23.01
C THR A 97 2.25 -1.22 -23.05
N ALA A 98 2.90 -1.45 -24.20
CA ALA A 98 4.34 -1.26 -24.35
C ALA A 98 4.82 0.18 -24.07
N ASP A 99 3.96 1.18 -24.28
CA ASP A 99 4.25 2.59 -24.01
C ASP A 99 3.82 3.03 -22.60
N GLY A 100 3.37 2.10 -21.76
CA GLY A 100 2.93 2.31 -20.38
C GLY A 100 1.47 2.74 -20.25
N ALA A 101 0.73 2.94 -21.34
CA ALA A 101 -0.70 3.23 -21.25
C ALA A 101 -1.49 2.03 -20.69
N LEU A 102 -2.61 2.32 -20.05
CA LEU A 102 -3.51 1.30 -19.50
C LEU A 102 -4.72 1.10 -20.39
N THR A 103 -5.12 -0.16 -20.56
CA THR A 103 -6.39 -0.54 -21.20
C THR A 103 -7.19 -1.43 -20.26
N SER A 104 -8.50 -1.25 -20.23
CA SER A 104 -9.38 -2.13 -19.43
C SER A 104 -9.39 -3.52 -20.04
N ALA A 105 -9.08 -4.55 -19.24
CA ALA A 105 -9.19 -5.94 -19.66
C ALA A 105 -10.48 -6.57 -19.09
N SER A 106 -10.64 -6.54 -17.76
CA SER A 106 -11.85 -7.01 -17.09
C SER A 106 -12.07 -6.31 -15.76
N SER A 107 -13.26 -6.47 -15.21
CA SER A 107 -13.56 -6.11 -13.82
C SER A 107 -14.43 -7.20 -13.21
N ALA A 108 -14.17 -7.56 -11.96
CA ALA A 108 -15.04 -8.41 -11.18
C ALA A 108 -15.65 -7.59 -10.04
N ASP A 109 -16.92 -7.85 -9.76
CA ASP A 109 -17.52 -7.35 -8.52
C ASP A 109 -16.76 -7.97 -7.35
N SER A 110 -16.26 -7.12 -6.47
CA SER A 110 -15.80 -7.59 -5.18
C SER A 110 -16.98 -7.76 -4.26
N ILE A 111 -16.82 -8.57 -3.22
CA ILE A 111 -17.78 -8.76 -2.12
C ILE A 111 -17.96 -7.50 -1.22
N GLY A 112 -17.96 -6.30 -1.82
CA GLY A 112 -18.10 -5.00 -1.18
C GLY A 112 -17.14 -3.92 -1.71
N ASN A 113 -16.95 -2.85 -0.94
CA ASN A 113 -16.07 -1.74 -1.28
C ASN A 113 -14.59 -2.09 -0.97
N CYS A 114 -13.93 -2.70 -1.95
CA CYS A 114 -12.54 -3.14 -1.81
C CYS A 114 -11.55 -1.99 -1.61
N HIS A 115 -10.67 -2.15 -0.61
CA HIS A 115 -9.72 -1.11 -0.20
C HIS A 115 -8.26 -1.48 -0.45
N TYR A 116 -7.95 -2.77 -0.47
CA TYR A 116 -6.61 -3.30 -0.69
C TYR A 116 -6.69 -4.61 -1.46
N LEU A 117 -5.66 -4.91 -2.24
CA LEU A 117 -5.47 -6.23 -2.84
C LEU A 117 -4.01 -6.69 -2.73
N GLU A 118 -3.83 -7.99 -2.67
CA GLU A 118 -2.54 -8.66 -2.82
C GLU A 118 -2.64 -9.76 -3.88
N ILE A 119 -1.62 -9.85 -4.73
CA ILE A 119 -1.52 -10.92 -5.73
C ILE A 119 -0.65 -12.02 -5.12
N SER A 120 -1.16 -13.25 -5.17
CA SER A 120 -0.42 -14.44 -4.77
C SER A 120 0.89 -14.61 -5.55
N ARG A 121 1.87 -15.26 -4.94
CA ARG A 121 3.22 -15.43 -5.50
C ARG A 121 3.24 -16.13 -6.86
N ASP A 122 2.32 -17.06 -7.10
CA ASP A 122 2.18 -17.77 -8.38
C ASP A 122 1.38 -16.97 -9.42
N GLY A 123 0.84 -15.80 -9.05
CA GLY A 123 0.06 -14.92 -9.91
C GLY A 123 -1.36 -15.43 -10.19
N ARG A 124 -1.80 -16.54 -9.61
CA ARG A 124 -3.09 -17.16 -9.98
C ARG A 124 -4.28 -16.64 -9.17
N TRP A 125 -4.02 -15.89 -8.12
CA TRP A 125 -5.04 -15.40 -7.18
C TRP A 125 -4.82 -13.95 -6.82
N VAL A 126 -5.91 -13.21 -6.72
CA VAL A 126 -5.98 -11.93 -6.02
C VAL A 126 -6.74 -12.12 -4.71
N LEU A 127 -6.13 -11.69 -3.61
CA LEU A 127 -6.72 -11.64 -2.30
C LEU A 127 -7.12 -10.20 -2.04
N VAL A 128 -8.34 -9.98 -1.57
CA VAL A 128 -8.90 -8.62 -1.42
C VAL A 128 -9.52 -8.43 -0.05
N VAL A 129 -9.50 -7.19 0.43
CA VAL A 129 -10.26 -6.76 1.62
C VAL A 129 -11.25 -5.68 1.27
N SER A 130 -12.41 -5.69 1.92
CA SER A 130 -13.46 -4.69 1.82
C SER A 130 -13.61 -3.98 3.15
N TYR A 131 -13.15 -2.72 3.21
CA TYR A 131 -13.09 -1.93 4.45
C TYR A 131 -14.49 -1.70 5.03
N SER A 132 -15.44 -1.24 4.21
CA SER A 132 -16.81 -0.98 4.67
C SER A 132 -17.67 -2.24 4.75
N GLY A 133 -17.30 -3.30 4.03
CA GLY A 133 -18.04 -4.56 4.04
C GLY A 133 -17.65 -5.50 5.17
N GLY A 134 -16.50 -5.29 5.82
CA GLY A 134 -16.00 -6.21 6.84
C GLY A 134 -15.57 -7.56 6.26
N THR A 135 -15.28 -7.65 4.96
CA THR A 135 -15.08 -8.92 4.25
C THR A 135 -13.69 -9.06 3.65
N VAL A 136 -13.23 -10.30 3.52
CA VAL A 136 -12.06 -10.68 2.72
C VAL A 136 -12.43 -11.75 1.70
N ALA A 137 -11.83 -11.72 0.52
CA ALA A 137 -12.14 -12.62 -0.58
C ALA A 137 -10.90 -13.11 -1.31
N VAL A 138 -11.06 -14.21 -2.05
CA VAL A 138 -10.09 -14.72 -3.01
C VAL A 138 -10.76 -14.84 -4.36
N LEU A 139 -10.18 -14.24 -5.40
CA LEU A 139 -10.64 -14.35 -6.78
C LEU A 139 -9.51 -14.94 -7.64
N PRO A 140 -9.82 -15.83 -8.60
CA PRO A 140 -8.84 -16.34 -9.53
C PRO A 140 -8.45 -15.28 -10.56
N ILE A 141 -7.18 -15.34 -10.96
CA ILE A 141 -6.65 -14.68 -12.15
C ILE A 141 -6.49 -15.76 -13.22
N HIS A 142 -7.23 -15.62 -14.32
CA HIS A 142 -7.15 -16.51 -15.46
C HIS A 142 -5.85 -16.29 -16.25
N ALA A 143 -5.50 -17.25 -17.12
CA ALA A 143 -4.25 -17.23 -17.87
C ALA A 143 -4.10 -16.00 -18.79
N ASP A 144 -5.21 -15.42 -19.22
CA ASP A 144 -5.28 -14.20 -20.03
C ASP A 144 -5.26 -12.90 -19.18
N GLY A 145 -5.10 -13.02 -17.86
CA GLY A 145 -5.11 -11.91 -16.90
C GLY A 145 -6.50 -11.49 -16.41
N HIS A 146 -7.58 -12.09 -16.92
CA HIS A 146 -8.93 -11.73 -16.50
C HIS A 146 -9.25 -12.24 -15.10
N LEU A 147 -10.11 -11.52 -14.39
CA LEU A 147 -10.60 -11.91 -13.06
C LEU A 147 -11.80 -12.87 -13.22
N GLY A 148 -11.83 -13.93 -12.42
CA GLY A 148 -13.03 -14.76 -12.27
C GLY A 148 -13.83 -14.40 -11.01
N GLU A 149 -14.94 -15.11 -10.81
CA GLU A 149 -15.76 -14.96 -9.60
C GLU A 149 -15.01 -15.42 -8.34
N ALA A 150 -15.36 -14.84 -7.18
CA ALA A 150 -14.74 -15.19 -5.91
C ALA A 150 -14.93 -16.68 -5.58
N THR A 151 -13.83 -17.37 -5.33
CA THR A 151 -13.82 -18.80 -4.93
C THR A 151 -14.01 -18.98 -3.43
N ASP A 152 -13.70 -17.95 -2.65
CA ASP A 152 -13.93 -17.94 -1.21
C ASP A 152 -14.13 -16.51 -0.68
N SER A 153 -14.91 -16.39 0.39
CA SER A 153 -15.17 -15.13 1.08
C SER A 153 -15.38 -15.35 2.57
N LYS A 154 -14.80 -14.49 3.42
CA LYS A 154 -15.03 -14.49 4.87
C LYS A 154 -15.56 -13.14 5.31
N LEU A 155 -16.59 -13.15 6.15
CA LEU A 155 -17.08 -11.97 6.86
C LEU A 155 -16.41 -11.93 8.23
N HIS A 156 -15.76 -10.83 8.56
CA HIS A 156 -15.24 -10.57 9.88
C HIS A 156 -16.37 -10.05 10.76
N GLY A 157 -16.55 -10.67 11.93
CA GLY A 157 -17.55 -10.29 12.92
C GLY A 157 -16.91 -9.81 14.22
N MET A 158 -17.52 -8.81 14.84
CA MET A 158 -17.22 -8.41 16.20
C MET A 158 -18.48 -7.88 16.90
N THR A 159 -18.43 -7.85 18.23
CA THR A 159 -19.37 -7.06 19.02
C THR A 159 -18.89 -5.60 19.02
N PRO A 160 -19.66 -4.65 18.47
CA PRO A 160 -19.28 -3.24 18.48
C PRO A 160 -19.09 -2.71 19.90
N LYS A 161 -18.10 -1.83 20.09
CA LYS A 161 -17.90 -1.11 21.35
C LYS A 161 -18.38 0.35 21.16
N PRO A 162 -19.47 0.78 21.82
CA PRO A 162 -20.03 2.12 21.62
C PRO A 162 -19.02 3.26 21.84
N ALA A 163 -18.07 3.09 22.75
CA ALA A 163 -17.03 4.09 23.02
C ALA A 163 -16.11 4.38 21.80
N LEU A 164 -16.03 3.45 20.85
CA LEU A 164 -15.16 3.49 19.67
C LEU A 164 -15.93 3.59 18.35
N ALA A 165 -17.23 3.88 18.40
CA ALA A 165 -18.16 3.71 17.28
C ALA A 165 -18.02 4.71 16.10
N ASP A 166 -17.04 5.62 16.10
CA ASP A 166 -16.83 6.55 14.98
C ASP A 166 -15.91 6.00 13.89
N ARG A 167 -15.02 5.07 14.24
CA ARG A 167 -14.09 4.40 13.32
C ARG A 167 -14.01 2.88 13.54
N GLN A 168 -14.70 2.36 14.55
CA GLN A 168 -14.68 0.97 15.00
C GLN A 168 -16.08 0.47 15.39
N GLU A 169 -17.10 0.96 14.70
CA GLU A 169 -18.49 0.50 14.81
C GLU A 169 -18.70 -0.91 14.27
N ALA A 170 -17.81 -1.37 13.38
CA ALA A 170 -17.83 -2.69 12.77
C ALA A 170 -16.38 -3.14 12.47
N CYS A 171 -16.23 -4.36 11.94
CA CYS A 171 -14.94 -4.79 11.40
C CYS A 171 -14.60 -3.99 10.13
N HIS A 172 -13.36 -3.55 10.03
CA HIS A 172 -12.84 -2.78 8.92
C HIS A 172 -11.47 -3.34 8.48
N PRO A 173 -11.44 -4.50 7.80
CA PRO A 173 -10.20 -5.06 7.25
C PRO A 173 -9.64 -4.07 6.23
N HIS A 174 -8.42 -3.60 6.50
CA HIS A 174 -7.78 -2.53 5.76
C HIS A 174 -6.65 -3.05 4.85
N GLN A 175 -6.01 -4.15 5.21
CA GLN A 175 -4.97 -4.77 4.41
C GLN A 175 -5.00 -6.29 4.55
N ILE A 176 -4.73 -7.02 3.46
CA ILE A 176 -4.36 -8.43 3.48
C ILE A 176 -2.95 -8.58 2.90
N ARG A 177 -2.06 -9.27 3.59
CA ARG A 177 -0.69 -9.56 3.13
C ARG A 177 -0.41 -11.05 3.23
N LEU A 178 0.20 -11.64 2.20
CA LEU A 178 0.73 -12.98 2.28
C LEU A 178 2.12 -12.95 2.91
N ASP A 179 2.44 -13.97 3.71
CA ASP A 179 3.81 -14.13 4.18
C ASP A 179 4.75 -14.32 2.97
N PRO A 180 5.78 -13.48 2.80
CA PRO A 180 6.56 -13.47 1.55
C PRO A 180 7.42 -14.73 1.38
N GLN A 181 7.78 -15.39 2.50
CA GLN A 181 8.68 -16.53 2.49
C GLN A 181 8.00 -17.79 1.95
N THR A 182 6.80 -18.10 2.45
CA THR A 182 6.10 -19.34 2.15
C THR A 182 4.82 -19.13 1.33
N GLY A 183 4.20 -17.96 1.42
CA GLY A 183 2.90 -17.66 0.79
C GLY A 183 1.75 -18.49 1.36
N ARG A 184 1.95 -19.15 2.50
CA ARG A 184 0.98 -20.05 3.14
C ARG A 184 0.05 -19.33 4.09
N TRP A 185 0.40 -18.13 4.54
CA TRP A 185 -0.38 -17.39 5.53
C TRP A 185 -0.81 -16.05 4.97
N ALA A 186 -2.10 -15.74 5.08
CA ALA A 186 -2.65 -14.42 4.82
C ALA A 186 -2.95 -13.71 6.14
N LEU A 187 -2.29 -12.58 6.38
CA LEU A 187 -2.49 -11.74 7.54
C LEU A 187 -3.40 -10.56 7.16
N VAL A 188 -4.45 -10.33 7.94
CA VAL A 188 -5.42 -9.26 7.69
C VAL A 188 -5.41 -8.27 8.83
N CYS A 189 -4.94 -7.04 8.59
CA CYS A 189 -5.08 -5.93 9.52
C CYS A 189 -6.53 -5.44 9.53
N ASP A 190 -7.18 -5.51 10.69
CA ASP A 190 -8.55 -5.06 10.86
C ASP A 190 -8.64 -3.90 11.85
N LEU A 191 -8.80 -2.71 11.27
CA LEU A 191 -8.82 -1.44 11.99
C LEU A 191 -9.98 -1.41 12.99
N GLY A 192 -11.14 -1.90 12.57
CA GLY A 192 -12.33 -1.89 13.41
C GLY A 192 -12.26 -2.88 14.58
N ALA A 193 -11.61 -4.02 14.36
CA ALA A 193 -11.56 -5.10 15.36
C ALA A 193 -10.36 -5.07 16.31
N ASP A 194 -9.45 -4.09 16.19
CA ASP A 194 -8.19 -4.00 16.95
C ASP A 194 -7.39 -5.31 16.87
N CYS A 195 -7.32 -5.92 15.68
CA CYS A 195 -6.62 -7.20 15.55
C CYS A 195 -6.00 -7.46 14.18
N VAL A 196 -5.07 -8.41 14.17
CA VAL A 196 -4.59 -9.07 12.95
C VAL A 196 -5.18 -10.47 12.90
N TRP A 197 -5.98 -10.74 11.87
CA TRP A 197 -6.47 -12.08 11.56
C TRP A 197 -5.40 -12.84 10.79
N VAL A 198 -5.31 -14.15 10.99
CA VAL A 198 -4.39 -15.03 10.23
C VAL A 198 -5.18 -16.19 9.66
N TYR A 199 -5.02 -16.41 8.36
CA TYR A 199 -5.59 -17.53 7.61
C TYR A 199 -4.49 -18.35 6.97
N ALA A 200 -4.63 -19.67 6.93
CA ALA A 200 -3.86 -20.44 5.96
C ALA A 200 -4.44 -20.17 4.56
N PHE A 201 -3.58 -19.97 3.57
CA PHE A 201 -3.98 -19.81 2.18
C PHE A 201 -3.77 -21.13 1.43
N ASP A 202 -4.83 -21.66 0.85
CA ASP A 202 -4.81 -22.83 -0.02
C ASP A 202 -4.82 -22.35 -1.49
N PRO A 203 -3.66 -22.30 -2.17
CA PRO A 203 -3.58 -21.88 -3.57
C PRO A 203 -4.06 -22.95 -4.55
N GLY A 204 -4.32 -24.18 -4.09
CA GLY A 204 -4.93 -25.23 -4.90
C GLY A 204 -6.42 -25.00 -5.08
N ARG A 205 -7.09 -24.53 -4.02
CA ARG A 205 -8.53 -24.24 -4.01
C ARG A 205 -8.87 -22.77 -4.19
N GLY A 206 -7.91 -21.87 -3.98
CA GLY A 206 -8.15 -20.43 -3.92
C GLY A 206 -8.98 -20.06 -2.71
N ALA A 207 -8.58 -20.55 -1.53
CA ALA A 207 -9.39 -20.42 -0.31
C ALA A 207 -8.56 -19.98 0.89
N LEU A 208 -9.19 -19.22 1.79
CA LEU A 208 -8.66 -18.90 3.10
C LEU A 208 -9.15 -19.96 4.09
N VAL A 209 -8.25 -20.88 4.43
CA VAL A 209 -8.51 -22.03 5.28
C VAL A 209 -8.24 -21.65 6.75
N GLY A 210 -9.32 -21.63 7.51
CA GLY A 210 -9.35 -21.37 8.94
C GLY A 210 -10.78 -21.58 9.42
N ALA A 211 -10.97 -22.43 10.44
CA ALA A 211 -12.26 -22.99 10.81
C ALA A 211 -13.26 -21.92 11.27
N ALA A 212 -14.16 -21.47 10.39
CA ALA A 212 -15.41 -20.70 10.63
C ALA A 212 -15.38 -19.47 11.57
N ASN A 213 -14.24 -19.15 12.18
CA ASN A 213 -13.92 -18.13 13.19
C ASN A 213 -12.38 -18.09 13.33
N SER A 214 -11.67 -17.81 12.22
CA SER A 214 -10.22 -17.52 12.23
C SER A 214 -9.85 -16.70 13.46
N ARG A 215 -8.95 -17.21 14.30
CA ARG A 215 -8.66 -16.59 15.60
C ARG A 215 -8.09 -15.19 15.35
N ARG A 216 -8.54 -14.20 16.11
CA ARG A 216 -7.79 -12.94 16.27
C ARG A 216 -6.42 -13.32 16.83
N HIS A 217 -5.44 -13.49 15.96
CA HIS A 217 -4.14 -14.08 16.32
C HIS A 217 -3.31 -13.08 17.10
N LEU A 218 -3.42 -11.81 16.74
CA LEU A 218 -2.92 -10.70 17.53
C LEU A 218 -4.10 -9.79 17.87
N VAL A 219 -4.48 -9.75 19.14
CA VAL A 219 -5.39 -8.73 19.67
C VAL A 219 -4.54 -7.59 20.22
N LEU A 220 -4.83 -6.38 19.78
CA LEU A 220 -4.14 -5.16 20.15
C LEU A 220 -4.92 -4.39 21.22
N PRO A 221 -4.31 -3.40 21.88
CA PRO A 221 -5.03 -2.52 22.79
C PRO A 221 -6.27 -1.91 22.13
N GLU A 222 -7.28 -1.63 22.95
CA GLU A 222 -8.50 -0.98 22.50
C GLU A 222 -8.20 0.39 21.87
N GLY A 223 -8.69 0.62 20.65
CA GLY A 223 -8.44 1.85 19.91
C GLY A 223 -7.12 1.90 19.15
N ALA A 224 -6.40 0.78 19.01
CA ALA A 224 -5.16 0.72 18.23
C ALA A 224 -5.42 0.91 16.73
N GLY A 225 -6.37 0.15 16.18
CA GLY A 225 -6.74 0.18 14.78
C GLY A 225 -5.60 -0.21 13.82
N PRO A 226 -5.16 -1.48 13.78
CA PRO A 226 -4.13 -1.94 12.85
C PRO A 226 -4.57 -1.71 11.41
N ARG A 227 -3.71 -1.04 10.65
CA ARG A 227 -4.03 -0.56 9.31
C ARG A 227 -3.27 -1.33 8.25
N HIS A 228 -1.94 -1.27 8.32
CA HIS A 228 -1.02 -1.91 7.39
C HIS A 228 0.08 -2.62 8.18
N LEU A 229 0.67 -3.65 7.62
CA LEU A 229 1.87 -4.32 8.09
C LEU A 229 2.83 -4.58 6.93
N ASP A 230 4.08 -4.82 7.29
CA ASP A 230 5.08 -5.34 6.37
C ASP A 230 6.04 -6.30 7.06
N PHE A 231 6.60 -7.23 6.28
CA PHE A 231 7.49 -8.27 6.77
C PHE A 231 8.94 -7.83 6.61
N HIS A 232 9.79 -8.20 7.56
CA HIS A 232 11.23 -8.13 7.34
C HIS A 232 11.61 -9.12 6.20
N PRO A 233 12.43 -8.72 5.21
CA PRO A 233 12.65 -9.52 4.00
C PRO A 233 13.33 -10.88 4.24
N GLN A 234 14.11 -11.01 5.32
CA GLN A 234 14.92 -12.21 5.62
C GLN A 234 14.75 -12.79 7.03
N LYS A 235 14.05 -12.09 7.92
CA LYS A 235 14.00 -12.42 9.36
C LYS A 235 12.54 -12.61 9.74
N PRO A 236 12.23 -13.45 10.74
CA PRO A 236 10.86 -13.75 11.13
C PRO A 236 10.25 -12.60 11.95
N TRP A 237 10.22 -11.39 11.40
CA TRP A 237 9.70 -10.20 12.04
C TRP A 237 8.63 -9.53 11.19
N VAL A 238 7.61 -9.01 11.86
CA VAL A 238 6.50 -8.29 11.24
C VAL A 238 6.31 -6.98 11.98
N TYR A 239 6.10 -5.90 11.23
CA TYR A 239 5.85 -4.56 11.76
C TYR A 239 4.42 -4.17 11.45
N VAL A 240 3.58 -4.07 12.47
CA VAL A 240 2.15 -3.73 12.34
C VAL A 240 1.95 -2.28 12.71
N LEU A 241 1.52 -1.46 11.73
CA LEU A 241 1.22 -0.05 11.92
C LEU A 241 -0.26 0.14 12.31
N CYS A 242 -0.48 0.83 13.42
CA CYS A 242 -1.78 1.13 13.99
C CYS A 242 -2.18 2.59 13.71
N GLU A 243 -3.28 2.76 12.99
CA GLU A 243 -3.77 4.06 12.50
C GLU A 243 -4.24 4.96 13.65
N LEU A 244 -5.06 4.40 14.53
CA LEU A 244 -5.87 5.17 15.47
C LEU A 244 -5.08 5.57 16.71
N ASP A 245 -4.14 4.74 17.17
CA ASP A 245 -3.27 5.07 18.29
C ASP A 245 -1.87 5.57 17.89
N GLY A 246 -1.49 5.44 16.61
CA GLY A 246 -0.23 5.93 16.07
C GLY A 246 1.00 5.11 16.43
N ASN A 247 0.84 3.85 16.87
CA ASN A 247 1.97 2.97 17.21
C ASN A 247 2.36 2.04 16.05
N VAL A 248 3.62 1.60 16.05
CA VAL A 248 4.08 0.40 15.36
C VAL A 248 4.30 -0.69 16.40
N VAL A 249 3.65 -1.84 16.20
CA VAL A 249 3.84 -3.04 17.01
C VAL A 249 4.79 -3.99 16.28
N VAL A 250 5.95 -4.24 16.88
CA VAL A 250 6.93 -5.20 16.36
C VAL A 250 6.60 -6.58 16.89
N CYS A 251 6.51 -7.56 15.99
CA CYS A 251 6.17 -8.94 16.31
C CYS A 251 7.24 -9.92 15.82
N ASP A 252 7.46 -11.01 16.57
CA ASP A 252 8.04 -12.24 16.03
C ASP A 252 6.96 -13.00 15.23
N TRP A 253 7.38 -13.58 14.11
CA TRP A 253 6.53 -14.34 13.18
C TRP A 253 6.93 -15.82 13.15
N ASP A 254 6.01 -16.67 13.59
CA ASP A 254 6.14 -18.12 13.47
C ASP A 254 5.39 -18.60 12.22
N ASP A 255 6.13 -18.84 11.14
CA ASP A 255 5.58 -19.26 9.85
C ASP A 255 5.16 -20.75 9.81
N LYS A 256 5.48 -21.52 10.85
CA LYS A 256 5.04 -22.92 10.98
C LYS A 256 3.64 -22.97 11.55
N GLU A 257 3.37 -22.16 12.57
CA GLU A 257 2.09 -22.11 13.27
C GLU A 257 1.17 -20.96 12.82
N GLY A 258 1.68 -20.01 12.02
CA GLY A 258 0.93 -18.83 11.60
C GLY A 258 0.70 -17.84 12.76
N ARG A 259 1.68 -17.63 13.63
CA ARG A 259 1.50 -16.89 14.90
C ARG A 259 2.36 -15.64 15.00
N LEU A 260 1.73 -14.53 15.39
CA LEU A 260 2.39 -13.28 15.77
C LEU A 260 2.59 -13.23 17.28
N SER A 261 3.78 -12.84 17.73
CA SER A 261 4.07 -12.56 19.15
C SER A 261 4.62 -11.14 19.30
N PRO A 262 3.89 -10.19 19.92
CA PRO A 262 4.34 -8.81 20.04
C PRO A 262 5.50 -8.70 21.04
N LYS A 263 6.50 -7.87 20.71
CA LYS A 263 7.69 -7.64 21.56
C LYS A 263 8.06 -6.17 21.77
N GLN A 264 7.52 -5.26 20.96
CA GLN A 264 7.71 -3.83 21.13
C GLN A 264 6.46 -3.08 20.62
N SER A 265 6.13 -1.98 21.28
CA SER A 265 5.26 -0.94 20.73
C SER A 265 6.04 0.38 20.74
N ILE A 266 6.05 1.10 19.61
CA ILE A 266 6.77 2.36 19.46
C ILE A 266 5.90 3.40 18.76
N TYR A 267 5.86 4.61 19.34
CA TYR A 267 5.04 5.70 18.84
C TYR A 267 5.66 6.39 17.61
N VAL A 268 4.88 6.54 16.54
CA VAL A 268 5.37 7.06 15.26
C VAL A 268 5.60 8.56 15.29
N MET A 269 4.70 9.33 15.89
CA MET A 269 4.75 10.80 15.83
C MET A 269 5.70 11.39 16.89
N ALA A 270 5.93 12.70 16.78
CA ALA A 270 6.68 13.45 17.78
C ALA A 270 5.95 13.51 19.13
N ALA A 271 6.69 13.75 20.22
CA ALA A 271 6.11 13.92 21.54
C ALA A 271 5.08 15.07 21.55
N GLY A 272 3.88 14.82 22.08
CA GLY A 272 2.80 15.79 22.16
C GLY A 272 1.89 15.86 20.93
N ALA A 273 2.27 15.24 19.80
CA ALA A 273 1.33 14.94 18.74
C ALA A 273 0.43 13.76 19.17
N ALA A 274 -0.82 13.76 18.71
CA ALA A 274 -1.78 12.71 19.00
C ALA A 274 -2.67 12.47 17.79
N CYS A 275 -2.97 11.20 17.50
CA CYS A 275 -4.01 10.87 16.55
C CYS A 275 -5.34 11.47 17.03
N SER A 276 -6.12 11.97 16.07
CA SER A 276 -7.55 12.16 16.30
C SER A 276 -8.30 11.04 15.58
N ARG A 277 -9.51 10.74 16.03
CA ARG A 277 -10.38 9.77 15.34
C ARG A 277 -11.02 10.32 14.07
N ALA A 278 -10.76 11.60 13.75
CA ALA A 278 -11.19 12.21 12.51
C ALA A 278 -10.66 11.44 11.28
N HIS A 279 -11.46 11.38 10.22
CA HIS A 279 -10.96 10.90 8.95
C HIS A 279 -9.75 11.74 8.51
N HIS A 280 -8.76 11.08 7.90
CA HIS A 280 -7.48 11.67 7.44
C HIS A 280 -6.51 12.08 8.57
N SER A 281 -6.78 11.68 9.80
CA SER A 281 -5.81 11.72 10.91
C SER A 281 -5.32 10.30 11.23
N GLY A 282 -4.10 10.20 11.76
CA GLY A 282 -3.44 8.96 12.14
C GLY A 282 -2.34 8.53 11.19
N THR A 283 -1.66 7.44 11.53
CA THR A 283 -0.64 6.83 10.66
C THR A 283 -1.29 6.15 9.46
N ALA A 284 -0.54 5.91 8.39
CA ALA A 284 -1.10 5.35 7.15
C ALA A 284 -0.28 4.19 6.57
N HIS A 285 0.94 4.42 6.09
CA HIS A 285 1.67 3.41 5.36
C HIS A 285 2.95 3.00 6.08
N ILE A 286 3.34 1.74 5.94
CA ILE A 286 4.57 1.17 6.48
C ILE A 286 5.21 0.28 5.42
N LEU A 287 6.53 0.40 5.24
CA LEU A 287 7.33 -0.49 4.40
C LEU A 287 8.68 -0.75 5.07
N VAL A 288 9.18 -1.98 4.95
CA VAL A 288 10.55 -2.34 5.28
C VAL A 288 11.42 -2.15 4.03
N SER A 289 12.64 -1.64 4.21
CA SER A 289 13.62 -1.56 3.14
C SER A 289 13.97 -2.96 2.60
N ALA A 290 14.37 -3.03 1.33
CA ALA A 290 14.69 -4.31 0.68
C ALA A 290 15.84 -5.08 1.37
N ASP A 291 16.75 -4.37 2.03
CA ASP A 291 17.84 -4.94 2.83
C ASP A 291 17.44 -5.27 4.28
N GLY A 292 16.26 -4.84 4.74
CA GLY A 292 15.74 -5.10 6.07
C GLY A 292 16.25 -4.18 7.19
N HIS A 293 17.16 -3.25 6.89
CA HIS A 293 17.80 -2.41 7.91
C HIS A 293 16.95 -1.22 8.37
N THR A 294 15.93 -0.85 7.60
CA THR A 294 15.15 0.36 7.84
C THR A 294 13.65 0.08 7.70
N VAL A 295 12.85 0.66 8.58
CA VAL A 295 11.38 0.69 8.47
C VAL A 295 10.93 2.13 8.32
N TYR A 296 10.08 2.38 7.34
CA TYR A 296 9.49 3.68 7.07
C TYR A 296 8.02 3.67 7.45
N ALA A 297 7.52 4.71 8.10
CA ALA A 297 6.11 4.90 8.37
C ALA A 297 5.66 6.31 7.96
N SER A 298 4.43 6.45 7.47
CA SER A 298 3.83 7.77 7.20
C SER A 298 2.80 8.14 8.25
N SER A 299 2.78 9.44 8.60
CA SER A 299 1.82 10.02 9.54
C SER A 299 1.06 11.17 8.87
N ARG A 300 -0.27 11.04 8.82
CA ARG A 300 -1.15 12.07 8.26
C ARG A 300 -1.47 13.18 9.25
N THR A 301 -1.34 12.91 10.55
CA THR A 301 -1.60 13.88 11.61
C THR A 301 -0.60 15.03 11.59
N ASP A 302 0.70 14.74 11.46
CA ASP A 302 1.78 15.73 11.44
C ASP A 302 2.48 15.84 10.07
N ASN A 303 1.95 15.16 9.05
CA ASN A 303 2.41 15.17 7.65
C ASN A 303 3.88 14.79 7.48
N GLN A 304 4.35 13.80 8.26
CA GLN A 304 5.74 13.34 8.26
C GLN A 304 5.90 11.95 7.64
N ILE A 305 7.11 11.68 7.13
CA ILE A 305 7.68 10.34 7.04
C ILE A 305 8.61 10.13 8.24
N VAL A 306 8.45 9.00 8.91
CA VAL A 306 9.25 8.61 10.06
C VAL A 306 10.09 7.40 9.69
N VAL A 307 11.38 7.50 9.97
CA VAL A 307 12.38 6.48 9.63
C VAL A 307 12.85 5.82 10.91
N PHE A 308 12.82 4.50 10.94
CA PHE A 308 13.30 3.67 12.03
C PHE A 308 14.47 2.81 11.56
N GLN A 309 15.50 2.71 12.38
CA GLN A 309 16.53 1.69 12.24
C GLN A 309 16.07 0.38 12.88
N VAL A 310 16.33 -0.73 12.21
CA VAL A 310 16.09 -2.09 12.73
C VAL A 310 17.33 -2.59 13.45
N ASP A 311 17.16 -2.98 14.72
CA ASP A 311 18.17 -3.74 15.43
C ASP A 311 18.32 -5.14 14.80
N THR A 312 19.50 -5.45 14.29
CA THR A 312 19.74 -6.66 13.48
C THR A 312 19.70 -7.97 14.27
N THR A 313 19.69 -7.90 15.61
CA THR A 313 19.63 -9.07 16.48
C THR A 313 18.21 -9.33 16.96
N THR A 314 17.50 -8.27 17.32
CA THR A 314 16.20 -8.34 17.99
C THR A 314 15.04 -7.95 17.10
N GLY A 315 15.28 -7.26 15.98
CA GLY A 315 14.25 -6.73 15.08
C GLY A 315 13.51 -5.50 15.61
N MET A 316 13.88 -5.02 16.80
CA MET A 316 13.27 -3.86 17.42
C MET A 316 13.63 -2.57 16.66
N LEU A 317 12.75 -1.58 16.75
CA LEU A 317 12.86 -0.32 16.05
C LEU A 317 13.38 0.80 16.96
N SER A 318 14.29 1.61 16.43
CA SER A 318 14.67 2.90 17.00
C SER A 318 14.40 4.01 15.99
N LYS A 319 13.71 5.07 16.41
CA LYS A 319 13.42 6.22 15.53
C LYS A 319 14.73 6.99 15.28
N ILE A 320 15.08 7.18 14.01
CA ILE A 320 16.30 7.88 13.59
C ILE A 320 16.03 9.18 12.84
N GLN A 321 14.84 9.35 12.26
CA GLN A 321 14.45 10.57 11.55
C GLN A 321 12.94 10.77 11.54
N SER A 322 12.51 12.03 11.56
CA SER A 322 11.19 12.47 11.10
C SER A 322 11.42 13.59 10.09
N VAL A 323 10.85 13.48 8.89
CA VAL A 323 11.03 14.45 7.80
C VAL A 323 9.68 14.84 7.22
N PRO A 324 9.47 16.13 6.85
CA PRO A 324 8.23 16.55 6.21
C PRO A 324 7.99 15.77 4.91
N SER A 325 6.76 15.29 4.73
CA SER A 325 6.37 14.57 3.50
C SER A 325 6.37 15.43 2.23
N GLY A 326 6.55 16.74 2.35
CA GLY A 326 6.46 17.71 1.25
C GLY A 326 5.02 18.02 0.81
N GLY A 327 4.02 17.60 1.59
CA GLY A 327 2.61 17.85 1.32
C GLY A 327 1.72 17.58 2.52
N ILE A 328 0.42 17.34 2.26
CA ILE A 328 -0.60 17.10 3.28
C ILE A 328 -1.23 15.71 3.07
N CYS A 329 -1.38 14.97 4.18
CA CYS A 329 -1.93 13.63 4.24
C CYS A 329 -1.11 12.62 3.40
N PRO A 330 0.16 12.33 3.78
CA PRO A 330 0.98 11.30 3.15
C PRO A 330 0.38 9.90 3.36
N ARG A 331 -0.57 9.53 2.51
CA ARG A 331 -1.37 8.31 2.66
C ARG A 331 -0.62 7.06 2.23
N ASN A 332 0.28 7.19 1.27
CA ASN A 332 1.06 6.10 0.72
C ASN A 332 2.42 6.59 0.21
N PHE A 333 3.36 5.67 0.13
CA PHE A 333 4.66 5.90 -0.48
C PHE A 333 5.20 4.58 -1.04
N HIS A 334 6.18 4.68 -1.93
CA HIS A 334 6.86 3.54 -2.55
C HIS A 334 8.39 3.72 -2.42
N LEU A 335 9.08 2.62 -2.13
CA LEU A 335 10.55 2.55 -2.12
C LEU A 335 11.05 2.02 -3.47
N ASP A 336 11.71 2.88 -4.24
CA ASP A 336 12.27 2.55 -5.54
C ASP A 336 13.77 2.28 -5.42
N TYR A 337 14.16 1.03 -5.67
CA TYR A 337 15.53 0.55 -5.71
C TYR A 337 15.98 0.17 -7.14
N SER A 338 15.26 0.61 -8.18
CA SER A 338 15.54 0.26 -9.58
C SER A 338 16.79 0.93 -10.18
N SER A 339 17.38 1.89 -9.47
CA SER A 339 18.63 2.55 -9.86
C SER A 339 19.63 2.53 -8.70
N GLU A 340 20.90 2.86 -8.99
CA GLU A 340 21.96 3.02 -7.98
C GLU A 340 21.66 4.12 -6.94
N GLN A 341 20.69 4.99 -7.24
CA GLN A 341 20.22 6.02 -6.31
C GLN A 341 18.82 5.64 -5.81
N PRO A 342 18.70 4.97 -4.65
CA PRO A 342 17.40 4.60 -4.12
C PRO A 342 16.57 5.84 -3.78
N ARG A 343 15.26 5.75 -4.03
CA ARG A 343 14.33 6.87 -3.88
C ARG A 343 13.09 6.46 -3.11
N MET A 344 12.51 7.39 -2.37
CA MET A 344 11.15 7.27 -1.85
C MET A 344 10.24 8.19 -2.66
N ARG A 345 9.12 7.67 -3.14
CA ARG A 345 8.05 8.43 -3.79
C ARG A 345 6.84 8.49 -2.88
N ILE A 346 6.40 9.69 -2.49
CA ILE A 346 5.35 9.92 -1.49
C ILE A 346 4.15 10.56 -2.17
N THR A 347 2.97 9.95 -2.01
CA THR A 347 1.70 10.54 -2.45
C THR A 347 1.03 11.26 -1.30
N ASN A 348 0.87 12.57 -1.42
CA ASN A 348 0.16 13.40 -0.45
C ASN A 348 -1.26 13.66 -0.95
N GLN A 349 -2.23 13.00 -0.31
CA GLN A 349 -3.60 12.92 -0.81
C GLN A 349 -4.27 14.29 -0.87
N ASP A 350 -4.14 15.08 0.19
CA ASP A 350 -4.93 16.30 0.37
C ASP A 350 -4.27 17.52 -0.27
N SER A 351 -2.94 17.50 -0.45
CA SER A 351 -2.21 18.51 -1.22
C SER A 351 -2.07 18.17 -2.71
N GLN A 352 -2.61 17.04 -3.18
CA GLN A 352 -2.59 16.64 -4.60
C GLN A 352 -1.19 16.63 -5.22
N ASN A 353 -0.18 16.16 -4.49
CA ASN A 353 1.17 16.14 -5.03
C ASN A 353 1.90 14.81 -4.80
N LEU A 354 2.90 14.59 -5.64
CA LEU A 354 3.84 13.48 -5.58
C LEU A 354 5.23 14.03 -5.29
N VAL A 355 5.81 13.63 -4.18
CA VAL A 355 7.12 14.11 -3.71
C VAL A 355 8.15 12.98 -3.82
N VAL A 356 9.37 13.30 -4.25
CA VAL A 356 10.46 12.33 -4.38
C VAL A 356 11.61 12.73 -3.48
N TYR A 357 12.00 11.84 -2.58
CA TYR A 357 13.19 11.94 -1.75
C TYR A 357 14.27 10.97 -2.22
N ALA A 358 15.54 11.37 -2.11
CA ALA A 358 16.65 10.44 -2.20
C ALA A 358 16.84 9.74 -0.85
N ILE A 359 17.09 8.42 -0.87
CA ILE A 359 17.40 7.63 0.31
C ILE A 359 18.93 7.57 0.47
N ASN A 360 19.43 7.85 1.67
CA ASN A 360 20.80 7.62 2.05
C ASN A 360 21.05 6.10 2.16
N SER A 361 21.77 5.51 1.21
CA SER A 361 22.05 4.07 1.23
C SER A 361 22.83 3.58 2.46
N SER A 362 23.48 4.47 3.22
CA SER A 362 24.26 4.11 4.41
C SER A 362 23.41 3.84 5.65
N ASP A 363 22.27 4.53 5.80
CA ASP A 363 21.47 4.52 7.04
C ASP A 363 19.95 4.55 6.80
N GLY A 364 19.52 4.63 5.54
CA GLY A 364 18.11 4.66 5.15
C GLY A 364 17.42 6.01 5.35
N THR A 365 18.10 7.04 5.85
CA THR A 365 17.49 8.38 6.05
C THR A 365 17.13 9.04 4.71
N LEU A 366 16.17 9.95 4.71
CA LEU A 366 15.77 10.74 3.54
C LEU A 366 16.57 12.05 3.48
N ARG A 367 17.11 12.37 2.31
CA ARG A 367 17.89 13.61 2.08
C ARG A 367 16.98 14.81 1.86
N GLU A 368 17.15 15.87 2.65
CA GLU A 368 16.49 17.15 2.45
C GLU A 368 17.36 18.15 1.66
N PRO A 369 16.78 18.99 0.78
CA PRO A 369 15.37 19.03 0.38
C PRO A 369 14.98 17.86 -0.53
N PRO A 370 13.68 17.60 -0.77
CA PRO A 370 13.25 16.60 -1.75
C PRO A 370 13.82 16.90 -3.14
N VAL A 371 14.02 15.85 -3.93
CA VAL A 371 14.54 15.91 -5.29
C VAL A 371 13.53 16.55 -6.24
N SER A 372 12.24 16.27 -6.05
CA SER A 372 11.18 16.87 -6.85
C SER A 372 9.84 16.88 -6.11
N ILE A 373 9.00 17.85 -6.46
CA ILE A 373 7.59 17.93 -6.06
C ILE A 373 6.78 18.12 -7.35
N LEU A 374 5.84 17.21 -7.60
CA LEU A 374 5.00 17.20 -8.79
C LEU A 374 3.54 17.40 -8.37
N GLU A 375 2.93 18.48 -8.81
CA GLU A 375 1.50 18.72 -8.62
C GLU A 375 0.68 17.81 -9.54
N LEU A 376 -0.43 17.28 -9.04
CA LEU A 376 -1.32 16.36 -9.72
C LEU A 376 -2.67 17.04 -9.97
N ASP A 377 -2.78 17.72 -11.12
CA ASP A 377 -3.96 18.52 -11.47
C ASP A 377 -5.28 17.75 -11.36
N GLY A 378 -6.03 18.05 -10.31
CA GLY A 378 -7.35 17.49 -10.03
C GLY A 378 -7.33 16.04 -9.53
N VAL A 379 -6.17 15.49 -9.18
CA VAL A 379 -6.03 14.11 -8.70
C VAL A 379 -5.57 14.10 -7.25
N CYS A 380 -6.37 13.50 -6.37
CA CYS A 380 -5.98 13.25 -4.98
C CYS A 380 -5.29 11.88 -4.91
N PRO A 381 -3.96 11.78 -4.83
CA PRO A 381 -3.28 10.50 -4.94
C PRO A 381 -3.46 9.68 -3.66
N GLN A 382 -3.73 8.38 -3.80
CA GLN A 382 -3.98 7.48 -2.68
C GLN A 382 -3.00 6.30 -2.61
N VAL A 383 -2.52 5.85 -3.77
CA VAL A 383 -1.60 4.72 -3.89
C VAL A 383 -0.61 5.00 -5.00
N ILE A 384 0.60 4.49 -4.86
CA ILE A 384 1.64 4.48 -5.89
C ILE A 384 2.16 3.07 -6.11
N ALA A 385 2.29 2.67 -7.38
CA ALA A 385 2.81 1.37 -7.78
C ALA A 385 3.84 1.52 -8.90
N GLY A 386 4.90 0.69 -8.84
CA GLY A 386 5.99 0.67 -9.81
C GLY A 386 7.27 1.33 -9.31
N PRO A 387 8.39 1.20 -10.04
CA PRO A 387 8.37 1.07 -11.50
C PRO A 387 7.93 -0.31 -12.01
N VAL A 388 7.08 -0.33 -13.03
CA VAL A 388 6.65 -1.53 -13.76
C VAL A 388 7.27 -1.47 -15.14
N VAL A 389 8.02 -2.50 -15.51
CA VAL A 389 8.59 -2.64 -16.85
C VAL A 389 7.48 -3.07 -17.80
N ALA A 390 7.20 -2.26 -18.81
CA ALA A 390 6.24 -2.63 -19.85
C ALA A 390 6.81 -3.82 -20.66
N ARG A 391 6.01 -4.86 -20.83
CA ARG A 391 6.36 -6.04 -21.63
C ARG A 391 5.71 -5.91 -23.00
N SER A 392 6.48 -6.22 -24.05
CA SER A 392 6.06 -6.24 -25.46
C SER A 392 5.03 -7.33 -25.75
#